data_AF-A0A914UJT3-F1
#
_entry.id   AF-A0A914UJT3-F1
#
_cell.length_a   1.000
_cell.length_b   1.000
_cell.length_c   1.000
_cell.angle_alpha   90.00
_cell.angle_beta   90.00
_cell.angle_gamma   90.00
#
_symmetry.space_group_name_H-M   'P 1'
#
loop_
_entity.id
_entity.type
_entity.pdbx_description
1 polymer ?
#
loop_
_entity_poly.entity_id
_entity_poly.type
_entity_poly.pdbx_seq_one_letter_code
_entity_poly.pdbx_strand_id
1 'polypeptide(L)'
;RCKAVSRFHISREWLHRLSTFAEPGPITNFDFLCPHGLISPRRAKDLNSYYAEVPSAAWDYLHQEFGGGPVCSSLQYCVTCQNEFLRLQTKRNAELAAFKQLQKMERSPSVRWHHPPNLITRSWFSRWERFVLNHDEEPPPAIDNSSLLTRPAKEGGVVRLKQSGNYMTFTRDMWLFFVNVYGGGPEVFLVHDHQPTADEVAKWDEERQRDLLNATEDDLQLNVTQLTLDNGDSDHEDFGDTHS
;
A
#
# COMPACT_ATOMS: atom_id res chain seq x y z
N ARG A 1 -10.17 45.52 -30.22
CA ARG A 1 -9.81 44.79 -28.97
C ARG A 1 -11.03 44.01 -28.51
N CYS A 2 -11.08 42.70 -28.75
CA CYS A 2 -12.16 41.85 -28.25
C CYS A 2 -11.93 41.66 -26.74
N LYS A 3 -12.89 42.07 -25.89
CA LYS A 3 -12.86 41.73 -24.47
C LYS A 3 -13.02 40.21 -24.39
N ALA A 4 -12.05 39.53 -23.78
CA ALA A 4 -12.23 38.12 -23.44
C ALA A 4 -13.46 38.02 -22.53
N VAL A 5 -14.46 37.23 -22.93
CA VAL A 5 -15.61 36.95 -22.10
C VAL A 5 -15.11 36.05 -20.97
N SER A 6 -15.01 36.57 -19.76
CA SER A 6 -14.68 35.76 -18.60
C SER A 6 -15.79 34.71 -18.41
N ARG A 7 -15.38 33.45 -18.25
CA ARG A 7 -16.27 32.33 -17.94
C ARG A 7 -15.92 31.82 -16.56
N PHE A 8 -16.94 31.55 -15.77
CA PHE A 8 -16.79 30.99 -14.43
C PHE A 8 -17.31 29.56 -14.41
N HIS A 9 -16.82 28.78 -13.47
CA HIS A 9 -17.19 27.40 -13.27
C HIS A 9 -17.85 27.26 -11.91
N ILE A 10 -19.02 26.64 -11.88
CA ILE A 10 -19.78 26.44 -10.65
C ILE A 10 -20.11 24.96 -10.47
N SER A 11 -20.13 24.51 -9.22
CA SER A 11 -20.53 23.18 -8.83
C SER A 11 -21.91 22.80 -9.39
N ARG A 12 -21.98 21.67 -10.09
CA ARG A 12 -23.27 21.07 -10.50
C ARG A 12 -24.06 20.57 -9.30
N GLU A 13 -23.39 20.10 -8.26
CA GLU A 13 -24.04 19.70 -7.02
C GLU A 13 -24.70 20.90 -6.34
N TRP A 14 -24.01 22.04 -6.26
CA TRP A 14 -24.60 23.26 -5.72
C TRP A 14 -25.74 23.79 -6.59
N LEU A 15 -25.62 23.76 -7.92
CA LEU A 15 -26.73 24.11 -8.83
C LEU A 15 -27.95 23.20 -8.62
N HIS A 16 -27.74 21.91 -8.36
CA HIS A 16 -28.82 20.99 -8.03
C HIS A 16 -29.50 21.39 -6.71
N ARG A 17 -28.73 21.75 -5.67
CA ARG A 17 -29.29 22.27 -4.42
C ARG A 17 -30.09 23.55 -4.65
N LEU A 18 -29.56 24.50 -5.43
CA LEU A 18 -30.27 25.72 -5.82
C LEU A 18 -31.63 25.43 -6.47
N SER A 19 -31.71 24.38 -7.30
CA SER A 19 -32.95 24.02 -7.98
C SER A 19 -33.97 23.27 -7.12
N THR A 20 -33.55 22.67 -6.00
CA THR A 20 -34.39 21.74 -5.23
C THR A 20 -34.68 22.21 -3.80
N PHE A 21 -33.83 23.07 -3.23
CA PHE A 21 -33.90 23.47 -1.82
C PHE A 21 -34.40 24.91 -1.71
N ALA A 22 -35.20 25.20 -0.67
CA ALA A 22 -35.64 26.57 -0.39
C ALA A 22 -34.47 27.47 0.03
N GLU A 23 -33.46 26.92 0.69
CA GLU A 23 -32.24 27.60 1.12
C GLU A 23 -31.02 26.72 0.73
N PRO A 24 -30.41 26.93 -0.46
CA PRO A 24 -29.31 26.09 -0.93
C PRO A 24 -28.00 26.28 -0.17
N GLY A 25 -27.89 27.36 0.62
CA GLY A 25 -26.67 27.78 1.29
C GLY A 25 -25.66 28.45 0.35
N PRO A 26 -24.47 28.83 0.87
CA PRO A 26 -23.45 29.50 0.08
C PRO A 26 -22.90 28.62 -1.04
N ILE A 27 -22.40 29.23 -2.10
CA ILE A 27 -21.76 28.51 -3.22
C ILE A 27 -20.55 27.74 -2.69
N THR A 28 -20.43 26.47 -3.05
CA THR A 28 -19.25 25.65 -2.76
C THR A 28 -18.76 24.94 -4.01
N ASN A 29 -17.57 25.30 -4.49
CA ASN A 29 -16.94 24.65 -5.65
C ASN A 29 -15.96 23.52 -5.25
N PHE A 30 -15.99 23.09 -3.99
CA PHE A 30 -15.12 22.04 -3.45
C PHE A 30 -15.49 20.62 -3.91
N ASP A 31 -16.52 20.49 -4.73
CA ASP A 31 -16.90 19.27 -5.45
C ASP A 31 -16.04 19.01 -6.70
N PHE A 32 -15.30 20.00 -7.22
CA PHE A 32 -14.24 19.78 -8.21
C PHE A 32 -12.90 20.45 -7.86
N LEU A 33 -12.92 21.44 -6.98
CA LEU A 33 -11.71 22.09 -6.48
C LEU A 33 -11.22 21.43 -5.19
N CYS A 34 -9.90 21.39 -5.03
CA CYS A 34 -9.26 21.03 -3.78
C CYS A 34 -9.25 22.22 -2.81
N PRO A 35 -8.82 22.04 -1.54
CA PRO A 35 -8.70 23.13 -0.57
C PRO A 35 -7.80 24.30 -1.02
N HIS A 36 -6.90 24.08 -1.99
CA HIS A 36 -6.08 25.12 -2.60
C HIS A 36 -6.80 25.94 -3.69
N GLY A 37 -8.08 25.67 -3.97
CA GLY A 37 -8.89 26.39 -4.97
C GLY A 37 -8.60 26.01 -6.42
N LEU A 38 -7.92 24.89 -6.65
CA LEU A 38 -7.52 24.39 -7.97
C LEU A 38 -8.11 23.00 -8.22
N ILE A 39 -8.10 22.52 -9.46
CA ILE A 39 -8.69 21.21 -9.79
C ILE A 39 -8.00 20.09 -9.02
N SER A 40 -8.81 19.26 -8.37
CA SER A 40 -8.34 18.05 -7.73
C SER A 40 -7.93 17.00 -8.78
N PRO A 41 -6.70 16.47 -8.73
CA PRO A 41 -6.26 15.39 -9.64
C PRO A 41 -7.16 14.16 -9.60
N ARG A 42 -7.79 13.89 -8.45
CA ARG A 42 -8.68 12.75 -8.24
C ARG A 42 -9.95 12.83 -9.07
N ARG A 43 -10.37 14.04 -9.44
CA ARG A 43 -11.59 14.32 -10.21
C ARG A 43 -11.32 14.68 -11.67
N ALA A 44 -10.05 14.70 -12.07
CA ALA A 44 -9.62 15.09 -13.41
C ALA A 44 -10.28 14.24 -14.51
N LYS A 45 -10.45 12.93 -14.28
CA LYS A 45 -11.02 12.01 -15.26
C LYS A 45 -12.47 12.36 -15.66
N ASP A 46 -13.26 12.80 -14.68
CA ASP A 46 -14.69 13.05 -14.85
C ASP A 46 -15.03 14.53 -14.58
N LEU A 47 -14.07 15.44 -14.81
CA LEU A 47 -14.15 16.85 -14.39
C LEU A 47 -15.43 17.54 -14.87
N ASN A 48 -15.83 17.30 -16.12
CA ASN A 48 -17.01 17.88 -16.75
C ASN A 48 -18.33 17.48 -16.06
N SER A 49 -18.32 16.39 -15.30
CA SER A 49 -19.47 15.91 -14.52
C SER A 49 -19.67 16.69 -13.23
N TYR A 50 -18.67 17.45 -12.78
CA TYR A 50 -18.72 18.18 -11.51
C TYR A 50 -19.04 19.67 -11.68
N TYR A 51 -18.67 20.30 -12.79
CA TYR A 51 -18.89 21.75 -12.96
C TYR A 51 -19.78 22.09 -14.16
N ALA A 52 -20.39 23.27 -14.10
CA ALA A 52 -21.05 23.93 -15.22
C ALA A 52 -20.37 25.28 -15.51
N GLU A 53 -20.20 25.61 -16.78
CA GLU A 53 -19.75 26.96 -17.18
C GLU A 53 -20.92 27.94 -17.06
N VAL A 54 -20.67 29.08 -16.44
CA VAL A 54 -21.63 30.18 -16.33
C VAL A 54 -21.03 31.50 -16.85
N PRO A 55 -21.82 32.36 -17.52
CA PRO A 55 -21.38 33.70 -17.89
C PRO A 55 -21.06 34.56 -16.65
N SER A 56 -20.16 35.53 -16.78
CA SER A 56 -19.82 36.46 -15.67
C SER A 56 -21.05 37.08 -14.99
N ALA A 57 -22.01 37.57 -15.78
CA ALA A 57 -23.20 38.21 -15.21
C ALA A 57 -24.03 37.26 -14.33
N ALA A 58 -24.09 35.97 -14.70
CA ALA A 58 -24.76 34.96 -13.88
C ALA A 58 -23.94 34.65 -12.62
N TRP A 59 -22.62 34.55 -12.74
CA TRP A 59 -21.74 34.39 -11.58
C TRP A 59 -21.87 35.55 -10.59
N ASP A 60 -21.79 36.80 -11.07
CA ASP A 60 -21.85 38.00 -10.25
C ASP A 60 -23.17 38.05 -9.46
N TYR A 61 -24.30 37.75 -10.13
CA TYR A 61 -25.61 37.64 -9.48
C TYR A 61 -25.63 36.54 -8.40
N LEU A 62 -25.24 35.30 -8.75
CA LEU A 62 -25.27 34.18 -7.81
C LEU A 62 -24.36 34.43 -6.61
N HIS A 63 -23.17 34.97 -6.83
CA HIS A 63 -22.23 35.27 -5.76
C HIS A 63 -22.69 36.44 -4.89
N GLN A 64 -23.36 37.45 -5.46
CA GLN A 64 -23.96 38.54 -4.68
C GLN A 64 -25.08 38.04 -3.76
N GLU A 65 -25.95 37.16 -4.25
CA GLU A 65 -27.10 36.65 -3.49
C GLU A 65 -26.71 35.58 -2.46
N PHE A 66 -25.82 34.64 -2.82
CA PHE A 66 -25.52 33.46 -1.99
C PHE A 66 -24.13 33.50 -1.33
N GLY A 67 -23.20 34.30 -1.84
CA GLY A 67 -21.80 34.31 -1.39
C GLY A 67 -21.10 32.95 -1.56
N GLY A 68 -20.05 32.70 -0.77
CA GLY A 68 -19.33 31.43 -0.73
C GLY A 68 -18.04 31.42 -1.54
N GLY A 69 -17.66 30.24 -2.05
CA GLY A 69 -16.44 30.04 -2.82
C GLY A 69 -15.89 28.61 -2.79
N PRO A 70 -14.68 28.39 -3.34
CA PRO A 70 -13.82 29.39 -3.97
C PRO A 70 -14.26 29.72 -5.40
N VAL A 71 -13.97 30.95 -5.86
CA VAL A 71 -14.25 31.39 -7.24
C VAL A 71 -13.40 30.58 -8.22
N CYS A 72 -13.98 30.15 -9.35
CA CYS A 72 -13.26 29.42 -10.39
C CYS A 72 -13.42 30.08 -11.76
N SER A 73 -12.49 30.95 -12.12
CA SER A 73 -12.41 31.56 -13.46
C SER A 73 -11.44 30.84 -14.40
N SER A 74 -10.65 29.90 -13.88
CA SER A 74 -9.69 29.11 -14.65
C SER A 74 -9.59 27.68 -14.12
N LEU A 75 -9.53 26.73 -15.05
CA LEU A 75 -9.41 25.31 -14.78
C LEU A 75 -7.94 24.91 -14.84
N GLN A 76 -7.25 25.08 -13.71
CA GLN A 76 -5.85 24.67 -13.56
C GLN A 76 -5.72 23.53 -12.54
N TYR A 77 -4.85 22.57 -12.84
CA TYR A 77 -4.52 21.49 -11.92
C TYR A 77 -3.73 21.98 -10.72
N CYS A 78 -4.06 21.45 -9.55
CA CYS A 78 -3.29 21.73 -8.34
C CYS A 78 -1.98 20.94 -8.34
N VAL A 79 -0.83 21.60 -8.52
CA VAL A 79 0.49 20.96 -8.47
C VAL A 79 0.74 20.29 -7.11
N THR A 80 0.35 20.94 -6.01
CA THR A 80 0.49 20.38 -4.66
C THR A 80 -0.25 19.05 -4.52
N CYS A 81 -1.54 19.02 -4.86
CA CYS A 81 -2.33 17.79 -4.80
C CYS A 81 -1.87 16.77 -5.84
N GLN A 82 -1.36 17.20 -7.00
CA GLN A 82 -0.82 16.32 -8.03
C GLN A 82 0.41 15.57 -7.52
N ASN A 83 1.32 16.27 -6.87
CA ASN A 83 2.51 15.66 -6.28
C ASN A 83 2.14 14.67 -5.18
N GLU A 84 1.18 15.03 -4.32
CA GLU A 84 0.68 14.12 -3.29
C GLU A 84 0.01 12.87 -3.89
N PHE A 85 -0.84 13.06 -4.89
CA PHE A 85 -1.48 11.96 -5.60
C PHE A 85 -0.45 11.02 -6.22
N LEU A 86 0.54 11.54 -6.92
CA LEU A 86 1.62 10.75 -7.52
C LEU A 86 2.44 10.01 -6.46
N ARG A 87 2.80 10.69 -5.35
CA ARG A 87 3.52 10.07 -4.24
C ARG A 87 2.76 8.87 -3.66
N LEU A 88 1.44 9.02 -3.49
CA LEU A 88 0.59 7.93 -3.01
C LEU A 88 0.49 6.79 -4.03
N GLN A 89 0.35 7.09 -5.33
CA GLN A 89 0.37 6.06 -6.38
C GLN A 89 1.68 5.29 -6.40
N THR A 90 2.82 5.98 -6.33
CA THR A 90 4.14 5.34 -6.25
C THR A 90 4.25 4.44 -5.02
N LYS A 91 3.79 4.91 -3.85
CA LYS A 91 3.78 4.12 -2.61
C LYS A 91 2.93 2.84 -2.76
N ARG A 92 1.69 2.96 -3.26
CA ARG A 92 0.79 1.80 -3.48
C ARG A 92 1.44 0.75 -4.38
N ASN A 93 2.00 1.19 -5.50
CA ASN A 93 2.62 0.30 -6.47
C ASN A 93 3.86 -0.40 -5.90
N ALA A 94 4.71 0.35 -5.19
CA ALA A 94 5.90 -0.20 -4.56
C ALA A 94 5.55 -1.24 -3.49
N GLU A 95 4.57 -0.95 -2.63
CA GLU A 95 4.14 -1.88 -1.59
C GLU A 95 3.49 -3.14 -2.15
N LEU A 96 2.60 -3.00 -3.14
CA LEU A 96 1.95 -4.16 -3.78
C LEU A 96 2.99 -5.05 -4.48
N ALA A 97 3.97 -4.45 -5.14
CA ALA A 97 5.05 -5.18 -5.80
C ALA A 97 5.93 -5.94 -4.79
N ALA A 98 6.35 -5.27 -3.72
CA ALA A 98 7.15 -5.88 -2.66
C ALA A 98 6.40 -7.05 -1.99
N PHE A 99 5.12 -6.86 -1.64
CA PHE A 99 4.32 -7.91 -1.03
C PHE A 99 4.14 -9.12 -1.97
N LYS A 100 3.86 -8.89 -3.26
CA LYS A 100 3.75 -9.97 -4.26
C LYS A 100 5.06 -10.74 -4.43
N GLN A 101 6.20 -10.05 -4.36
CA GLN A 101 7.51 -10.69 -4.41
C GLN A 101 7.72 -11.62 -3.20
N LEU A 102 7.39 -11.15 -2.00
CA LEU A 102 7.46 -11.97 -0.78
C LEU A 102 6.51 -13.18 -0.85
N GLN A 103 5.30 -13.03 -1.39
CA GLN A 103 4.36 -14.15 -1.60
C GLN A 103 4.88 -15.18 -2.60
N LYS A 104 5.61 -14.73 -3.63
CA LYS A 104 6.25 -15.64 -4.58
C LYS A 104 7.38 -16.43 -3.92
N MET A 105 8.18 -15.78 -3.08
CA MET A 105 9.26 -16.42 -2.32
C MET A 105 8.70 -17.44 -1.32
N GLU A 106 7.61 -17.12 -0.62
CA GLU A 106 6.94 -18.03 0.31
C GLU A 106 6.50 -19.36 -0.33
N ARG A 107 6.08 -19.31 -1.60
CA ARG A 107 5.64 -20.52 -2.32
C ARG A 107 6.79 -21.36 -2.85
N SER A 108 8.03 -20.92 -2.67
CA SER A 108 9.20 -21.64 -3.16
C SER A 108 9.47 -22.88 -2.29
N PRO A 109 9.63 -24.07 -2.88
CA PRO A 109 9.94 -25.31 -2.14
C PRO A 109 11.25 -25.24 -1.34
N SER A 110 12.16 -24.34 -1.73
CA SER A 110 13.48 -24.19 -1.12
C SER A 110 13.47 -23.42 0.20
N VAL A 111 12.34 -22.79 0.58
CA VAL A 111 12.26 -21.99 1.80
C VAL A 111 11.92 -22.87 2.99
N ARG A 112 12.89 -23.05 3.89
CA ARG A 112 12.64 -23.63 5.22
C ARG A 112 12.11 -22.54 6.16
N TRP A 113 10.99 -22.83 6.81
CA TRP A 113 10.40 -21.92 7.79
C TRP A 113 10.94 -22.23 9.18
N HIS A 114 11.66 -21.27 9.77
CA HIS A 114 12.26 -21.40 11.11
C HIS A 114 11.40 -20.76 12.21
N HIS A 115 10.27 -20.14 11.85
CA HIS A 115 9.41 -19.41 12.77
C HIS A 115 7.95 -19.85 12.67
N PRO A 116 7.21 -19.85 13.78
CA PRO A 116 5.76 -19.80 13.71
C PRO A 116 5.29 -18.60 12.88
N PRO A 117 4.17 -18.70 12.13
CA PRO A 117 3.65 -17.56 11.38
C PRO A 117 3.36 -16.36 12.26
N ASN A 118 3.69 -15.16 11.78
CA ASN A 118 3.28 -13.90 12.37
C ASN A 118 1.79 -13.63 12.08
N LEU A 119 1.13 -12.90 12.97
CA LEU A 119 -0.27 -12.55 12.85
C LEU A 119 -0.47 -11.05 12.70
N ILE A 120 -1.40 -10.66 11.83
CA ILE A 120 -1.92 -9.29 11.74
C ILE A 120 -3.44 -9.34 11.82
N THR A 121 -4.06 -8.40 12.52
CA THR A 121 -5.53 -8.30 12.56
C THR A 121 -6.12 -8.19 11.16
N ARG A 122 -7.20 -8.93 10.90
CA ARG A 122 -7.84 -8.94 9.58
C ARG A 122 -8.32 -7.54 9.20
N SER A 123 -8.80 -6.76 10.17
CA SER A 123 -9.21 -5.37 9.96
C SER A 123 -8.09 -4.47 9.46
N TRP A 124 -6.86 -4.63 9.99
CA TRP A 124 -5.73 -3.84 9.52
C TRP A 124 -5.32 -4.28 8.11
N PHE A 125 -5.19 -5.58 7.88
CA PHE A 125 -4.79 -6.10 6.57
C PHE A 125 -5.81 -5.73 5.47
N SER A 126 -7.11 -5.77 5.74
CA SER A 126 -8.12 -5.32 4.78
C SER A 126 -8.01 -3.83 4.44
N ARG A 127 -7.59 -2.96 5.37
CA ARG A 127 -7.33 -1.54 5.06
C ARG A 127 -6.09 -1.40 4.18
N TRP A 128 -5.03 -2.14 4.49
CA TRP A 128 -3.83 -2.16 3.65
C TRP A 128 -4.15 -2.62 2.22
N GLU A 129 -4.90 -3.72 2.07
CA GLU A 129 -5.32 -4.26 0.78
C GLU A 129 -6.13 -3.23 -0.01
N ARG A 130 -7.13 -2.60 0.62
CA ARG A 130 -7.93 -1.54 0.00
C ARG A 130 -7.08 -0.33 -0.41
N PHE A 131 -6.08 0.04 0.40
CA PHE A 131 -5.16 1.12 0.08
C PHE A 131 -4.32 0.80 -1.17
N VAL A 132 -3.65 -0.36 -1.20
CA VAL A 132 -2.77 -0.72 -2.33
C VAL A 132 -3.54 -1.03 -3.62
N LEU A 133 -4.81 -1.44 -3.50
CA LEU A 133 -5.73 -1.62 -4.63
C LEU A 133 -6.47 -0.32 -5.03
N ASN A 134 -6.08 0.83 -4.47
CA ASN A 134 -6.63 2.15 -4.79
C ASN A 134 -8.15 2.28 -4.53
N HIS A 135 -8.67 1.54 -3.54
CA HIS A 135 -10.03 1.68 -3.02
C HIS A 135 -10.13 2.70 -1.88
N ASP A 136 -9.05 2.89 -1.12
CA ASP A 136 -8.97 3.88 -0.03
C ASP A 136 -7.87 4.92 -0.32
N GLU A 137 -8.16 6.17 0.05
CA GLU A 137 -7.26 7.30 -0.21
C GLU A 137 -6.07 7.33 0.74
N GLU A 138 -6.31 7.02 2.01
CA GLU A 138 -5.35 7.06 3.08
C GLU A 138 -4.69 5.69 3.28
N PRO A 139 -3.38 5.65 3.57
CA PRO A 139 -2.72 4.43 3.99
C PRO A 139 -3.27 3.94 5.34
N PRO A 140 -3.18 2.63 5.65
CA PRO A 140 -3.54 2.16 6.98
C PRO A 140 -2.65 2.82 8.05
N PRO A 141 -3.16 2.96 9.29
CA PRO A 141 -2.36 3.46 10.41
C PRO A 141 -1.28 2.43 10.81
N ALA A 142 -0.52 2.73 11.86
CA ALA A 142 0.36 1.75 12.50
C ALA A 142 -0.40 0.46 12.84
N ILE A 143 0.31 -0.68 12.77
CA ILE A 143 -0.29 -1.99 13.06
C ILE A 143 -0.75 -2.00 14.53
N ASP A 144 -1.98 -2.46 14.76
CA ASP A 144 -2.48 -2.74 16.11
C ASP A 144 -3.02 -4.17 16.18
N ASN A 145 -2.28 -5.00 16.92
CA ASN A 145 -2.58 -6.40 17.18
C ASN A 145 -3.09 -6.66 18.61
N SER A 146 -3.28 -5.61 19.42
CA SER A 146 -3.60 -5.75 20.84
C SER A 146 -4.90 -6.54 21.06
N SER A 147 -5.84 -6.45 20.11
CA SER A 147 -7.10 -7.17 20.13
C SER A 147 -6.95 -8.70 20.03
N LEU A 148 -5.85 -9.19 19.45
CA LEU A 148 -5.55 -10.62 19.29
C LEU A 148 -5.10 -11.27 20.60
N LEU A 149 -4.67 -10.48 21.57
CA LEU A 149 -4.06 -11.00 22.79
C LEU A 149 -5.05 -11.04 23.95
N THR A 150 -4.83 -11.99 24.85
CA THR A 150 -5.47 -12.05 26.16
C THR A 150 -4.40 -12.23 27.24
N ARG A 151 -4.68 -11.69 28.42
CA ARG A 151 -3.82 -11.81 29.59
C ARG A 151 -4.66 -12.35 30.76
N PRO A 152 -4.79 -13.68 30.89
CA PRO A 152 -5.62 -14.28 31.93
C PRO A 152 -5.05 -13.99 33.32
N ALA A 153 -5.88 -13.44 34.21
CA ALA A 153 -5.47 -13.14 35.59
C ALA A 153 -5.05 -14.40 36.39
N LYS A 154 -5.60 -15.56 36.01
CA LYS A 154 -5.36 -16.85 36.70
C LYS A 154 -4.01 -17.50 36.35
N GLU A 155 -3.32 -17.02 35.31
CA GLU A 155 -2.07 -17.59 34.81
C GLU A 155 -0.91 -16.59 34.93
N GLY A 156 -0.81 -15.91 36.06
CA GLY A 156 0.33 -15.01 36.35
C GLY A 156 0.48 -13.84 35.37
N GLY A 157 -0.54 -13.53 34.56
CA GLY A 157 -0.47 -12.47 33.56
C GLY A 157 0.33 -12.83 32.30
N VAL A 158 0.48 -14.13 31.99
CA VAL A 158 1.08 -14.59 30.73
C VAL A 158 0.22 -14.16 29.54
N VAL A 159 0.87 -13.61 28.51
CA VAL A 159 0.21 -13.16 27.28
C VAL A 159 0.03 -14.33 26.33
N ARG A 160 -1.20 -14.55 25.87
CA ARG A 160 -1.56 -15.63 24.93
C ARG A 160 -2.43 -15.13 23.80
N LEU A 161 -2.48 -15.90 22.71
CA LEU A 161 -3.39 -15.66 21.60
C LEU A 161 -4.84 -15.95 22.02
N LYS A 162 -5.79 -15.09 21.65
CA LYS A 162 -7.23 -15.37 21.81
C LYS A 162 -7.70 -16.43 20.83
N GLN A 163 -8.48 -17.38 21.33
CA GLN A 163 -9.07 -18.46 20.54
C GLN A 163 -9.99 -17.98 19.40
N SER A 164 -10.68 -16.85 19.57
CA SER A 164 -11.61 -16.28 18.59
C SER A 164 -11.03 -15.07 17.84
N GLY A 165 -9.70 -14.94 17.76
CA GLY A 165 -9.04 -13.84 17.07
C GLY A 165 -9.33 -13.85 15.57
N ASN A 166 -9.64 -12.69 14.99
CA ASN A 166 -9.80 -12.54 13.55
C ASN A 166 -8.51 -11.95 12.95
N TYR A 167 -7.68 -12.82 12.39
CA TYR A 167 -6.34 -12.49 11.92
C TYR A 167 -6.03 -13.12 10.57
N MET A 168 -4.95 -12.63 9.98
CA MET A 168 -4.27 -13.19 8.82
C MET A 168 -2.89 -13.69 9.27
N THR A 169 -2.40 -14.77 8.67
CA THR A 169 -1.08 -15.35 8.94
C THR A 169 -0.07 -14.92 7.88
N PHE A 170 1.15 -14.62 8.30
CA PHE A 170 2.23 -14.16 7.44
C PHE A 170 3.56 -14.82 7.80
N THR A 171 4.45 -14.90 6.83
CA THR A 171 5.85 -15.26 7.05
C THR A 171 6.57 -14.15 7.82
N ARG A 172 7.75 -14.47 8.36
CA ARG A 172 8.61 -13.51 9.05
C ARG A 172 8.92 -12.29 8.18
N ASP A 173 9.29 -12.49 6.91
CA ASP A 173 9.64 -11.39 6.01
C ASP A 173 8.46 -10.50 5.66
N MET A 174 7.26 -11.06 5.51
CA MET A 174 6.04 -10.28 5.28
C MET A 174 5.69 -9.42 6.49
N TRP A 175 5.80 -9.98 7.70
CA TRP A 175 5.63 -9.20 8.92
C TRP A 175 6.65 -8.07 9.02
N LEU A 176 7.93 -8.38 8.79
CA LEU A 176 9.02 -7.39 8.81
C LEU A 176 8.79 -6.28 7.76
N PHE A 177 8.30 -6.63 6.57
CA PHE A 177 7.87 -5.66 5.57
C PHE A 177 6.80 -4.71 6.11
N PHE A 178 5.73 -5.23 6.70
CA PHE A 178 4.64 -4.40 7.21
C PHE A 178 5.10 -3.50 8.37
N VAL A 179 5.82 -4.04 9.36
CA VAL A 179 6.28 -3.25 10.51
C VAL A 179 7.35 -2.22 10.11
N ASN A 180 8.19 -2.49 9.11
CA ASN A 180 9.16 -1.52 8.61
C ASN A 180 8.48 -0.35 7.88
N VAL A 181 7.36 -0.60 7.19
CA VAL A 181 6.62 0.43 6.46
C VAL A 181 5.66 1.22 7.36
N TYR A 182 5.00 0.55 8.31
CA TYR A 182 3.88 1.11 9.08
C TYR A 182 4.16 1.23 10.58
N GLY A 183 5.16 0.51 11.11
CA GLY A 183 5.39 0.39 12.55
C GLY A 183 4.22 -0.26 13.28
N GLY A 184 4.18 -0.04 14.59
CA GLY A 184 3.11 -0.54 15.46
C GLY A 184 3.45 -1.86 16.14
N GLY A 185 2.42 -2.62 16.51
CA GLY A 185 2.53 -3.87 17.24
C GLY A 185 1.26 -4.18 18.06
N PRO A 186 1.36 -5.03 19.09
CA PRO A 186 2.49 -5.88 19.40
C PRO A 186 2.74 -6.92 18.29
N GLU A 187 3.96 -7.44 18.25
CA GLU A 187 4.24 -8.62 17.44
C GLU A 187 3.53 -9.84 18.04
N VAL A 188 2.84 -10.62 17.19
CA VAL A 188 2.07 -11.78 17.60
C VAL A 188 2.39 -12.95 16.68
N PHE A 189 2.59 -14.12 17.27
CA PHE A 189 2.86 -15.38 16.59
C PHE A 189 1.72 -16.37 16.77
N LEU A 190 1.51 -17.21 15.75
CA LEU A 190 0.60 -18.35 15.82
C LEU A 190 1.25 -19.48 16.62
N VAL A 191 1.16 -19.38 17.94
CA VAL A 191 1.64 -20.38 18.90
C VAL A 191 0.52 -20.75 19.88
N HIS A 192 0.50 -22.01 20.32
CA HIS A 192 -0.52 -22.52 21.24
C HIS A 192 -0.30 -22.10 22.70
N ASP A 193 0.94 -21.73 23.04
CA ASP A 193 1.33 -21.40 24.42
C ASP A 193 1.41 -19.88 24.67
N HIS A 194 2.47 -19.46 25.35
CA HIS A 194 2.76 -18.06 25.60
C HIS A 194 3.37 -17.43 24.35
N GLN A 195 3.10 -16.14 24.17
CA GLN A 195 3.79 -15.38 23.12
C GLN A 195 5.29 -15.32 23.45
N PRO A 196 6.16 -15.52 22.45
CA PRO A 196 7.61 -15.50 22.67
C PRO A 196 8.05 -14.11 23.12
N THR A 197 9.08 -14.11 23.95
CA THR A 197 9.80 -12.90 24.37
C THR A 197 10.64 -12.35 23.23
N ALA A 198 11.03 -11.07 23.32
CA ALA A 198 11.90 -10.44 22.32
C ALA A 198 13.23 -11.19 22.16
N ASP A 199 13.79 -11.73 23.24
CA ASP A 199 15.05 -12.49 23.23
C ASP A 199 14.90 -13.83 22.50
N GLU A 200 13.75 -14.50 22.65
CA GLU A 200 13.46 -15.74 21.91
C GLU A 200 13.30 -15.47 20.42
N VAL A 201 12.58 -14.41 20.05
CA VAL A 201 12.44 -14.00 18.65
C VAL A 201 13.79 -13.63 18.03
N ALA A 202 14.63 -12.89 18.76
CA ALA A 202 15.96 -12.52 18.30
C ALA A 202 16.84 -13.74 18.04
N LYS A 203 16.81 -14.75 18.92
CA LYS A 203 17.53 -16.01 18.70
C LYS A 203 17.07 -16.75 17.45
N TRP A 204 15.75 -16.77 17.20
CA TRP A 204 15.24 -17.36 15.97
C TRP A 204 15.70 -16.60 14.73
N ASP A 205 15.73 -15.26 14.79
CA ASP A 205 16.20 -14.44 13.66
C ASP A 205 17.70 -14.67 13.38
N GLU A 206 18.52 -14.81 14.42
CA GLU A 206 19.95 -15.15 14.29
C GLU A 206 20.18 -16.54 13.68
N GLU A 207 19.41 -17.53 14.13
CA GLU A 207 19.46 -18.90 13.59
C GLU A 207 19.05 -18.91 12.12
N ARG A 208 17.95 -18.24 11.78
CA ARG A 208 17.51 -18.08 10.40
C ARG A 208 18.58 -17.43 9.53
N GLN A 209 19.21 -16.35 10.00
CA GLN A 209 20.23 -15.64 9.23
C GLN A 209 21.44 -16.54 8.95
N ARG A 210 21.82 -17.37 9.92
CA ARG A 210 22.90 -18.36 9.76
C ARG A 210 22.54 -19.40 8.71
N ASP A 211 21.32 -19.92 8.74
CA ASP A 211 20.86 -20.94 7.79
C ASP A 211 20.75 -20.39 6.36
N LEU A 212 20.34 -19.13 6.20
CA LEU A 212 20.33 -18.46 4.90
C LEU A 212 21.74 -18.30 4.33
N LEU A 213 22.72 -17.91 5.16
CA LEU A 213 24.12 -17.80 4.74
C LEU A 213 24.67 -19.17 4.32
N ASN A 214 24.44 -20.21 5.12
CA ASN A 214 24.88 -21.57 4.80
C ASN A 214 24.25 -22.08 3.49
N ALA A 215 22.94 -21.86 3.27
CA ALA A 215 22.28 -22.25 2.04
C ALA A 215 22.85 -21.54 0.81
N THR A 216 23.21 -20.25 0.93
CA THR A 216 23.86 -19.53 -0.17
C THR A 216 25.27 -20.03 -0.46
N GLU A 217 26.01 -20.48 0.55
CA GLU A 217 27.33 -21.10 0.38
C GLU A 217 27.21 -22.46 -0.32
N ASP A 218 26.24 -23.29 0.07
CA ASP A 218 25.98 -24.59 -0.58
C ASP A 218 25.59 -24.42 -2.06
N ASP A 219 24.72 -23.45 -2.38
CA ASP A 219 24.34 -23.12 -3.77
C ASP A 219 25.56 -22.64 -4.59
N LEU A 220 26.46 -21.87 -4.00
CA LEU A 220 27.71 -21.43 -4.64
C LEU A 220 28.65 -22.63 -4.87
N GLN A 221 28.78 -23.54 -3.92
CA GLN A 221 29.63 -24.74 -4.05
C GLN A 221 29.11 -25.72 -5.11
N LEU A 222 27.78 -25.91 -5.19
CA LEU A 222 27.14 -26.71 -6.24
C LEU A 222 27.39 -26.13 -7.63
N ASN A 223 27.23 -24.80 -7.79
CA ASN A 223 27.52 -24.13 -9.06
C ASN A 223 28.99 -24.25 -9.47
N VAL A 224 29.93 -24.16 -8.52
CA VAL A 224 31.37 -24.36 -8.80
C VAL A 224 31.65 -25.80 -9.22
N THR A 225 31.04 -26.78 -8.55
CA THR A 225 31.24 -28.20 -8.86
C THR A 225 30.68 -28.55 -10.24
N GLN A 226 29.51 -28.02 -10.60
CA GLN A 226 28.94 -28.20 -11.93
C GLN A 226 29.83 -27.59 -13.02
N LEU A 227 30.37 -26.39 -12.81
CA LEU A 227 31.32 -25.76 -13.74
C LEU A 227 32.64 -26.54 -13.88
N THR A 228 33.09 -27.24 -12.83
CA THR A 228 34.30 -28.08 -12.92
C THR A 228 34.04 -29.41 -13.63
N LEU A 229 32.83 -29.96 -13.55
CA LEU A 229 32.44 -31.18 -14.27
C LEU A 229 32.27 -30.91 -15.78
N ASP A 230 31.63 -29.79 -16.14
CA ASP A 230 31.42 -29.41 -17.55
C ASP A 230 32.73 -29.07 -18.29
N ASN A 231 33.81 -28.71 -17.57
CA ASN A 231 35.14 -28.48 -18.13
C ASN A 231 36.04 -29.74 -18.15
N GLY A 232 35.56 -30.87 -17.62
CA GLY A 232 36.34 -32.12 -17.51
C GLY A 232 36.08 -33.14 -18.63
N ASP A 233 35.09 -32.91 -19.50
CA ASP A 233 34.61 -33.88 -20.50
C ASP A 233 34.97 -33.52 -21.96
N SER A 234 35.93 -32.60 -22.19
CA SER A 234 36.32 -32.18 -23.54
C SER A 234 37.53 -32.91 -24.16
N ASP A 235 38.20 -33.81 -23.44
CA ASP A 235 39.47 -34.41 -23.90
C ASP A 235 39.37 -35.94 -24.05
N HIS A 236 38.63 -36.40 -25.06
CA HIS A 236 38.93 -37.69 -25.73
C HIS A 236 38.16 -37.81 -27.07
N GLU A 237 38.61 -37.07 -28.10
CA GLU A 237 38.42 -37.52 -29.48
C GLU A 237 39.67 -38.28 -29.94
N ASP A 238 39.54 -39.60 -29.94
CA ASP A 238 40.50 -40.58 -30.48
C ASP A 238 40.52 -40.47 -32.01
N PHE A 239 41.59 -39.87 -32.56
CA PHE A 239 41.87 -39.88 -33.99
C PHE A 239 42.40 -41.27 -34.38
N GLY A 240 41.48 -42.16 -34.73
CA GLY A 240 41.79 -43.45 -35.36
C GLY A 240 42.23 -43.29 -36.81
N ASP A 241 43.47 -43.68 -37.07
CA ASP A 241 44.19 -43.72 -38.34
C ASP A 241 43.40 -44.23 -39.56
N THR A 242 43.50 -43.48 -40.66
CA THR A 242 43.27 -43.99 -42.01
C THR A 242 44.54 -44.65 -42.56
N HIS A 243 44.52 -45.97 -42.75
CA HIS A 243 45.40 -46.62 -43.72
C HIS A 243 44.68 -47.75 -44.46
N SER A 244 44.81 -47.65 -45.79
CA SER A 244 44.50 -48.63 -46.87
C SER A 244 43.06 -48.78 -47.34
#